data_AF-A0A7S3F8I1-F1
#
_entry.id   AF-A0A7S3F8I1-F1
#
_cell.length_a   1.000
_cell.length_b   1.000
_cell.length_c   1.000
_cell.angle_alpha   90.00
_cell.angle_beta   90.00
_cell.angle_gamma   90.00
#
_symmetry.space_group_name_H-M   'P 1'
#
loop_
_entity.id
_entity.type
_entity.pdbx_description
1 polymer ?
#
loop_
_entity_poly.entity_id
_entity_poly.type
_entity_poly.pdbx_seq_one_letter_code
_entity_poly.pdbx_strand_id
1 'polypeptide(L)'
;GLFEDFPMLVEVYPVRSEQDVKRLYLEVNKSESVKEIDLPDSIAPARKQHIDFACEELTKLYPDMFKPSERCRPPHLHKDTLRNKLFQHSATEGLHGGQALLDAVLQVNQLLKQRPKSNWSAKALRGYDKAKANDCYLGLDDYAWLESML
;
A
#
# COMPACT_ATOMS: atom_id res chain seq x y z
N GLY A 1 -3.21 -23.08 49.91
CA GLY A 1 -3.96 -22.53 48.77
C GLY A 1 -4.06 -23.63 47.74
N LEU A 2 -5.28 -23.94 47.32
CA LEU A 2 -5.61 -25.02 46.38
C LEU A 2 -4.99 -24.73 45.01
N PHE A 3 -4.20 -25.67 44.47
CA PHE A 3 -3.96 -25.74 43.03
C PHE A 3 -5.05 -26.64 42.48
N GLU A 4 -6.00 -26.08 41.72
CA GLU A 4 -7.00 -26.87 41.02
C GLU A 4 -6.36 -27.52 39.80
N ASP A 5 -6.26 -28.84 39.80
CA ASP A 5 -5.91 -29.62 38.61
C ASP A 5 -7.11 -29.59 37.66
N PHE A 6 -6.99 -28.86 36.55
CA PHE A 6 -8.01 -28.85 35.50
C PHE A 6 -7.64 -29.85 34.39
N PRO A 7 -8.60 -30.63 33.86
CA PRO A 7 -8.34 -31.55 32.75
C PRO A 7 -8.04 -30.76 31.47
N MET A 8 -6.85 -30.98 30.89
CA MET A 8 -6.45 -30.42 29.61
C MET A 8 -6.59 -31.49 28.52
N LEU A 9 -7.38 -31.18 27.48
CA LEU A 9 -7.42 -31.99 26.26
C LEU A 9 -6.27 -31.53 25.35
N VAL A 10 -5.34 -32.43 25.03
CA VAL A 10 -4.24 -32.14 24.11
C VAL A 10 -4.45 -32.96 22.85
N GLU A 11 -4.79 -32.28 21.76
CA GLU A 11 -4.91 -32.90 20.44
C GLU A 11 -3.60 -32.73 19.66
N VAL A 12 -2.99 -33.85 19.26
CA VAL A 12 -1.73 -33.88 18.52
C VAL A 12 -1.99 -34.29 17.09
N TYR A 13 -1.71 -33.40 16.15
CA TYR A 13 -1.90 -33.64 14.73
C TYR A 13 -0.56 -33.98 14.07
N PRO A 14 -0.36 -35.21 13.57
CA PRO A 14 0.89 -35.60 12.93
C PRO A 14 0.99 -34.97 11.55
N VAL A 15 2.03 -34.17 11.33
CA VAL A 15 2.25 -33.44 10.07
C VAL A 15 3.40 -34.08 9.29
N ARG A 16 3.15 -34.48 8.04
CA ARG A 16 4.13 -35.23 7.21
C ARG A 16 4.54 -34.50 5.93
N SER A 17 3.87 -33.41 5.60
CA SER A 17 4.16 -32.57 4.46
C SER A 17 3.77 -31.12 4.74
N GLU A 18 4.33 -30.18 3.96
CA GLU A 18 4.00 -28.77 4.06
C GLU A 18 2.52 -28.48 3.77
N GLN A 19 1.88 -29.31 2.95
CA GLN A 19 0.43 -29.22 2.67
C GLN A 19 -0.41 -29.61 3.89
N ASP A 20 0.06 -30.56 4.70
CA ASP A 20 -0.63 -30.98 5.92
C ASP A 20 -0.54 -29.91 7.01
N VAL A 21 0.60 -29.19 7.09
CA VAL A 21 0.78 -28.04 8.00
C VAL A 21 -0.26 -26.95 7.66
N LYS A 22 -0.40 -26.65 6.36
CA LYS A 22 -1.34 -25.64 5.88
C LYS A 22 -2.79 -26.01 6.15
N ARG A 23 -3.15 -27.28 5.97
CA ARG A 23 -4.51 -27.76 6.27
C ARG A 23 -4.82 -27.68 7.75
N LEU A 24 -3.89 -28.11 8.61
CA LEU A 24 -4.04 -28.04 10.06
C LEU A 24 -4.22 -26.60 10.53
N TYR A 25 -3.42 -25.67 10.00
CA TYR A 25 -3.53 -24.24 10.32
C TYR A 25 -4.90 -23.65 9.95
N LEU A 26 -5.45 -24.05 8.79
CA LEU A 26 -6.79 -23.62 8.37
C LEU A 26 -7.91 -24.23 9.21
N GLU A 27 -7.77 -25.46 9.68
CA GLU A 27 -8.76 -26.09 10.57
C GLU A 27 -8.80 -25.44 11.95
N VAL A 28 -7.65 -25.08 12.51
CA VAL A 28 -7.56 -24.33 13.77
C VAL A 28 -8.26 -22.97 13.62
N ASN A 29 -8.00 -22.25 12.51
CA ASN A 29 -8.57 -20.93 12.25
C ASN A 29 -10.06 -20.94 11.87
N LYS A 30 -10.65 -22.09 11.52
CA LYS A 30 -12.10 -22.22 11.24
C LYS A 30 -12.97 -22.18 12.50
N SER A 31 -12.38 -22.39 13.67
CA SER A 31 -13.11 -22.45 14.94
C SER A 31 -13.23 -21.10 15.63
N GLU A 32 -12.55 -20.06 15.13
CA GLU A 32 -12.73 -18.67 15.51
C GLU A 32 -13.14 -17.85 14.28
N SER A 33 -13.94 -16.78 14.47
CA SER A 33 -14.35 -15.88 13.40
C SER A 33 -13.14 -15.05 12.92
N VAL A 34 -12.30 -15.65 12.08
CA VAL A 34 -11.13 -15.02 11.49
C VAL A 34 -11.50 -14.43 10.13
N LYS A 35 -11.40 -13.09 9.99
CA LYS A 35 -11.48 -12.42 8.69
C LYS A 35 -10.34 -12.92 7.80
N GLU A 36 -10.62 -13.16 6.52
CA GLU A 36 -9.70 -13.68 5.49
C GLU A 36 -8.45 -12.80 5.28
N ILE A 37 -7.56 -12.77 6.25
CA ILE A 37 -6.23 -12.17 6.14
C ILE A 37 -5.28 -13.15 6.82
N ASP A 38 -4.88 -14.18 6.09
CA ASP A 38 -3.55 -14.80 6.22
C ASP A 38 -3.33 -15.89 5.17
N LEU A 39 -2.81 -15.48 4.02
CA LEU A 39 -2.01 -16.34 3.15
C LEU A 39 -0.73 -15.55 2.79
N PRO A 40 0.42 -15.85 3.43
CA PRO A 40 1.62 -15.03 3.30
C PRO A 40 2.26 -15.00 1.90
N ASP A 41 1.92 -15.93 0.99
CA ASP A 41 2.63 -16.06 -0.28
C ASP A 41 1.81 -15.80 -1.54
N SER A 42 0.47 -15.79 -1.47
CA SER A 42 -0.41 -15.56 -2.64
C SER A 42 -0.93 -14.13 -2.78
N ILE A 43 -0.93 -13.36 -1.68
CA ILE A 43 -1.38 -11.95 -1.69
C ILE A 43 -0.26 -11.02 -2.18
N ALA A 44 1.00 -11.32 -1.88
CA ALA A 44 2.13 -10.50 -2.32
C ALA A 44 2.24 -10.37 -3.85
N PRO A 45 2.05 -11.43 -4.66
CA PRO A 45 1.99 -11.33 -6.12
C PRO A 45 0.83 -10.46 -6.63
N ALA A 46 -0.37 -10.63 -6.09
CA ALA A 46 -1.56 -9.88 -6.53
C ALA A 46 -1.46 -8.40 -6.16
N ARG A 47 -1.02 -8.09 -4.93
CA ARG A 47 -0.76 -6.72 -4.49
C ARG A 47 0.30 -6.03 -5.36
N LYS A 48 1.37 -6.76 -5.69
CA LYS A 48 2.41 -6.25 -6.61
C LYS A 48 1.81 -5.91 -7.98
N GLN A 49 0.98 -6.79 -8.54
CA GLN A 49 0.30 -6.52 -9.82
C GLN A 49 -0.62 -5.29 -9.76
N HIS A 50 -1.36 -5.11 -8.66
CA HIS A 50 -2.20 -3.92 -8.47
C HIS A 50 -1.38 -2.62 -8.42
N ILE A 51 -0.26 -2.64 -7.69
CA ILE A 51 0.65 -1.50 -7.58
C ILE A 51 1.34 -1.21 -8.92
N ASP A 52 1.78 -2.25 -9.63
CA ASP A 52 2.36 -2.11 -10.97
C ASP A 52 1.39 -1.45 -11.94
N PHE A 53 0.14 -1.94 -11.96
CA PHE A 53 -0.95 -1.36 -12.75
C PHE A 53 -1.17 0.12 -12.41
N ALA A 54 -1.37 0.45 -11.12
CA ALA A 54 -1.64 1.83 -10.71
C ALA A 54 -0.49 2.78 -11.08
N CYS A 55 0.76 2.37 -10.87
CA CYS A 55 1.93 3.16 -11.26
C CYS A 55 2.02 3.36 -12.78
N GLU A 56 1.62 2.37 -13.59
CA GLU A 56 1.60 2.48 -15.05
C GLU A 56 0.55 3.45 -15.54
N GLU A 57 -0.68 3.32 -15.05
CA GLU A 57 -1.76 4.22 -15.41
C GLU A 57 -1.46 5.65 -14.95
N LEU A 58 -0.92 5.84 -13.75
CA LEU A 58 -0.53 7.16 -13.26
C LEU A 58 0.58 7.79 -14.11
N THR A 59 1.52 6.99 -14.62
CA THR A 59 2.57 7.47 -15.54
C THR A 59 1.97 7.90 -16.88
N LYS A 60 0.97 7.16 -17.39
CA LYS A 60 0.24 7.52 -18.61
C LYS A 60 -0.60 8.80 -18.44
N LEU A 61 -1.20 8.99 -17.27
CA LEU A 61 -2.00 10.18 -16.95
C LEU A 61 -1.14 11.44 -16.79
N TYR A 62 0.06 11.31 -16.22
CA TYR A 62 0.94 12.45 -15.92
C TYR A 62 2.35 12.30 -16.51
N PRO A 63 2.51 12.13 -17.83
CA PRO A 63 3.78 11.76 -18.45
C PRO A 63 4.90 12.77 -18.17
N ASP A 64 4.58 14.07 -18.15
CA ASP A 64 5.56 15.15 -17.90
C ASP A 64 6.05 15.26 -16.45
N MET A 65 5.36 14.56 -15.55
CA MET A 65 5.62 14.56 -14.11
C MET A 65 6.46 13.36 -13.68
N PHE A 66 6.58 12.33 -14.50
CA PHE A 66 7.47 11.20 -14.25
C PHE A 66 8.83 11.43 -14.93
N LYS A 67 9.90 11.17 -14.18
CA LYS A 67 11.28 11.20 -14.68
C LYS A 67 11.94 9.84 -14.50
N PRO A 68 12.84 9.45 -15.41
CA PRO A 68 13.56 8.18 -15.31
C PRO A 68 14.62 8.16 -14.20
N SER A 69 14.96 9.32 -13.62
CA SER A 69 15.96 9.41 -12.55
C SER A 69 15.28 9.34 -11.19
N GLU A 70 15.77 8.44 -10.33
CA GLU A 70 15.36 8.35 -8.92
C GLU A 70 15.59 9.64 -8.13
N ARG A 71 16.65 10.40 -8.45
CA ARG A 71 16.99 11.68 -7.78
C ARG A 71 16.25 12.88 -8.38
N CYS A 72 15.09 12.66 -9.00
CA CYS A 72 14.28 13.74 -9.53
C CYS A 72 13.85 14.70 -8.41
N ARG A 73 13.80 15.99 -8.73
CA ARG A 73 13.40 17.03 -7.77
C ARG A 73 11.88 17.23 -7.82
N PRO A 74 11.24 17.63 -6.71
CA PRO A 74 9.85 18.07 -6.75
C PRO A 74 9.60 19.07 -7.89
N PRO A 75 8.50 18.93 -8.64
CA PRO A 75 7.35 18.07 -8.35
C PRO A 75 7.42 16.68 -9.02
N HIS A 76 8.57 16.31 -9.59
CA HIS A 76 8.68 15.07 -10.35
C HIS A 76 8.64 13.83 -9.46
N LEU A 77 8.11 12.75 -10.04
CA LEU A 77 8.08 11.42 -9.46
C LEU A 77 8.97 10.47 -10.26
N HIS A 78 9.44 9.43 -9.59
CA HIS A 78 10.11 8.29 -10.21
C HIS A 78 9.24 7.05 -10.03
N LYS A 79 8.89 6.37 -11.14
CA LYS A 79 7.92 5.26 -11.16
C LYS A 79 8.30 4.16 -10.16
N ASP A 80 9.57 3.76 -10.15
CA ASP A 80 10.01 2.65 -9.30
C ASP A 80 10.07 3.06 -7.81
N THR A 81 10.40 4.32 -7.53
CA THR A 81 10.36 4.83 -6.16
C THR A 81 8.92 4.88 -5.64
N LEU A 82 7.98 5.38 -6.45
CA LEU A 82 6.56 5.38 -6.11
C LEU A 82 6.05 3.94 -5.88
N ARG A 83 6.39 3.01 -6.77
CA ARG A 83 6.04 1.59 -6.63
C ARG A 83 6.53 1.02 -5.30
N ASN A 84 7.80 1.24 -4.97
CA ASN A 84 8.39 0.74 -3.73
C ASN A 84 7.73 1.38 -2.50
N LYS A 85 7.43 2.68 -2.55
CA LYS A 85 6.72 3.38 -1.47
C LYS A 85 5.32 2.82 -1.25
N LEU A 86 4.55 2.63 -2.32
CA LEU A 86 3.21 2.02 -2.24
C LEU A 86 3.26 0.59 -1.72
N PHE A 87 4.26 -0.20 -2.12
CA PHE A 87 4.44 -1.57 -1.66
C PHE A 87 4.82 -1.66 -0.18
N GLN A 88 5.61 -0.72 0.32
CA GLN A 88 6.07 -0.71 1.71
C GLN A 88 5.05 -0.09 2.68
N HIS A 89 4.10 0.71 2.17
CA HIS A 89 3.15 1.43 3.01
C HIS A 89 1.90 0.59 3.31
N SER A 90 1.46 0.57 4.57
CA SER A 90 0.28 -0.20 5.02
C SER A 90 -1.03 0.28 4.40
N ALA A 91 -1.12 1.55 4.00
CA ALA A 91 -2.31 2.12 3.37
C ALA A 91 -2.75 1.41 2.07
N THR A 92 -1.88 0.61 1.46
CA THR A 92 -2.24 -0.16 0.25
C THR A 92 -2.62 -1.63 0.54
N GLU A 93 -2.56 -2.06 1.81
CA GLU A 93 -2.86 -3.45 2.20
C GLU A 93 -4.36 -3.77 2.12
N GLY A 94 -5.23 -2.79 2.38
CA GLY A 94 -6.68 -2.94 2.28
C GLY A 94 -7.26 -2.67 0.89
N LEU A 95 -6.45 -2.26 -0.08
CA LEU A 95 -6.91 -1.92 -1.42
C LEU A 95 -6.83 -3.12 -2.36
N HIS A 96 -7.98 -3.77 -2.55
CA HIS A 96 -8.12 -4.92 -3.43
C HIS A 96 -8.45 -4.47 -4.86
N GLY A 97 -7.41 -4.22 -5.65
CA GLY A 97 -7.51 -3.99 -7.10
C GLY A 97 -6.65 -2.83 -7.59
N GLY A 98 -6.04 -2.99 -8.76
CA GLY A 98 -5.20 -1.95 -9.37
C GLY A 98 -5.96 -0.65 -9.64
N GLN A 99 -7.21 -0.75 -10.11
CA GLN A 99 -8.06 0.43 -10.35
C GLN A 99 -8.43 1.14 -9.05
N ALA A 100 -8.82 0.39 -8.01
CA ALA A 100 -9.15 0.97 -6.70
C ALA A 100 -7.95 1.71 -6.10
N LEU A 101 -6.74 1.16 -6.25
CA LEU A 101 -5.51 1.81 -5.84
C LEU A 101 -5.23 3.10 -6.63
N LEU A 102 -5.40 3.05 -7.96
CA LEU A 102 -5.26 4.23 -8.81
C LEU A 102 -6.24 5.34 -8.38
N ASP A 103 -7.52 4.99 -8.20
CA ASP A 103 -8.56 5.93 -7.80
C ASP A 103 -8.27 6.57 -6.43
N ALA A 104 -7.78 5.79 -5.46
CA ALA A 104 -7.37 6.29 -4.16
C ALA A 104 -6.21 7.29 -4.26
N VAL A 105 -5.18 6.99 -5.07
CA VAL A 105 -4.06 7.92 -5.31
C VAL A 105 -4.52 9.20 -6.02
N LEU A 106 -5.44 9.09 -6.99
CA LEU A 106 -6.02 10.24 -7.68
C LEU A 106 -6.87 11.10 -6.74
N GLN A 107 -7.63 10.49 -5.85
CA GLN A 107 -8.39 11.19 -4.81
C GLN A 107 -7.45 11.98 -3.90
N VAL A 108 -6.34 11.38 -3.46
CA VAL A 108 -5.32 12.09 -2.69
C VAL A 108 -4.72 13.25 -3.49
N ASN A 109 -4.44 13.08 -4.78
CA ASN A 109 -3.97 14.18 -5.63
C ASN A 109 -4.98 15.36 -5.65
N GLN A 110 -6.29 15.09 -5.66
CA GLN A 110 -7.32 16.13 -5.56
C GLN A 110 -7.34 16.82 -4.20
N LEU A 111 -7.11 16.09 -3.10
CA LEU A 111 -6.96 16.68 -1.76
C LEU A 111 -5.72 17.60 -1.70
N LEU A 112 -4.60 17.16 -2.27
CA LEU A 112 -3.38 17.96 -2.36
C LEU A 112 -3.57 19.22 -3.20
N LYS A 113 -4.32 19.12 -4.31
CA LYS A 113 -4.68 20.29 -5.14
C LYS A 113 -5.43 21.36 -4.36
N GLN A 114 -6.27 20.97 -3.40
CA GLN A 114 -7.03 21.88 -2.54
C GLN A 114 -6.19 22.47 -1.40
N ARG A 115 -5.00 21.91 -1.13
CA ARG A 115 -4.12 22.39 -0.07
C ARG A 115 -3.65 23.83 -0.36
N PRO A 116 -3.92 24.80 0.53
CA PRO A 116 -3.50 26.19 0.31
C PRO A 116 -2.01 26.34 0.04
N LYS A 117 -1.62 27.25 -0.86
CA LYS A 117 -0.21 27.48 -1.23
C LYS A 117 0.68 27.73 0.00
N SER A 118 0.16 28.43 1.02
CA SER A 118 0.84 28.74 2.28
C SER A 118 1.20 27.50 3.12
N ASN A 119 0.50 26.38 2.93
CA ASN A 119 0.66 25.17 3.73
C ASN A 119 1.70 24.22 3.12
N TRP A 120 2.26 24.56 1.96
CA TRP A 120 3.36 23.82 1.36
C TRP A 120 4.71 24.27 1.92
N SER A 121 5.62 23.32 2.11
CA SER A 121 6.99 23.64 2.52
C SER A 121 7.70 24.51 1.48
N ALA A 122 8.72 25.28 1.90
CA ALA A 122 9.53 26.08 0.99
C ALA A 122 10.19 25.25 -0.13
N LYS A 123 10.49 23.98 0.13
CA LYS A 123 11.00 23.02 -0.87
C LYS A 123 9.93 22.68 -1.92
N ALA A 124 8.71 22.39 -1.48
CA ALA A 124 7.57 22.09 -2.35
C ALA A 124 7.20 23.29 -3.23
N LEU A 125 7.25 24.51 -2.68
CA LEU A 125 6.93 25.73 -3.41
C LEU A 125 7.77 25.94 -4.68
N ARG A 126 9.00 25.41 -4.74
CA ARG A 126 9.85 25.47 -5.95
C ARG A 126 9.28 24.71 -7.14
N GLY A 127 8.50 23.67 -6.89
CA GLY A 127 7.86 22.84 -7.91
C GLY A 127 6.38 23.12 -8.11
N TYR A 128 5.79 24.01 -7.30
CA TYR A 128 4.33 24.18 -7.19
C TYR A 128 3.68 24.62 -8.50
N ASP A 129 4.23 25.62 -9.19
CA ASP A 129 3.60 26.14 -10.40
C ASP A 129 3.62 25.10 -11.53
N LYS A 130 4.65 24.24 -11.56
CA LYS A 130 4.74 23.11 -12.50
C LYS A 130 3.77 21.99 -12.14
N ALA A 131 3.64 21.64 -10.86
CA ALA A 131 2.63 20.70 -10.38
C ALA A 131 1.22 21.17 -10.75
N LYS A 132 0.91 22.45 -10.52
CA LYS A 132 -0.36 23.09 -10.89
C LYS A 132 -0.62 23.05 -12.39
N ALA A 133 0.39 23.34 -13.22
CA ALA A 133 0.24 23.31 -14.67
C ALA A 133 -0.05 21.90 -15.23
N ASN A 134 0.34 20.85 -14.51
CA ASN A 134 0.15 19.45 -14.91
C ASN A 134 -0.92 18.73 -14.08
N ASP A 135 -1.64 19.46 -13.22
CA ASP A 135 -2.63 18.93 -12.27
C ASP A 135 -2.16 17.73 -11.43
N CYS A 136 -0.87 17.71 -11.07
CA CYS A 136 -0.24 16.61 -10.34
C CYS A 136 0.63 17.13 -9.20
N TYR A 137 0.18 16.90 -7.97
CA TYR A 137 0.70 17.44 -6.72
C TYR A 137 1.39 16.37 -5.85
N LEU A 138 1.27 15.09 -6.22
CA LEU A 138 1.81 13.95 -5.46
C LEU A 138 3.33 14.07 -5.19
N GLY A 139 4.09 14.63 -6.14
CA GLY A 139 5.54 14.81 -5.98
C GLY A 139 5.96 16.04 -5.16
N LEU A 140 5.02 16.84 -4.65
CA LEU A 140 5.32 17.99 -3.79
C LEU A 140 5.48 17.62 -2.32
N ASP A 141 4.85 16.53 -1.87
CA ASP A 141 4.71 16.19 -0.44
C ASP A 141 5.65 15.06 0.02
N ASP A 142 6.67 14.71 -0.76
CA ASP A 142 7.67 13.67 -0.43
C ASP A 142 7.05 12.36 0.10
N TYR A 143 5.93 11.94 -0.53
CA TYR A 143 5.12 10.77 -0.16
C TYR A 143 4.42 10.82 1.21
N ALA A 144 4.46 11.95 1.95
CA ALA A 144 3.72 12.11 3.20
C ALA A 144 2.19 11.95 3.01
N TRP A 145 1.70 12.16 1.79
CA TRP A 145 0.31 11.96 1.41
C TRP A 145 -0.17 10.49 1.49
N LEU A 146 0.74 9.51 1.58
CA LEU A 146 0.37 8.10 1.78
C LEU A 146 -0.37 7.90 3.10
N GLU A 147 -0.11 8.73 4.11
CA GLU A 147 -0.85 8.74 5.39
C GLU A 147 -2.30 9.18 5.20
N SER A 148 -2.62 9.88 4.10
CA SER A 148 -3.98 10.32 3.78
C SER A 148 -4.80 9.25 3.03
N MET A 149 -4.22 8.06 2.79
CA MET A 149 -4.90 6.91 2.20
C MET A 149 -5.44 5.91 3.24
N LEU A 150 -5.10 6.07 4.52
CA LEU A 150 -5.65 5.31 5.65
C LEU A 150 -7.03 5.85 6.05
#